data_AF-A0A6G4A5N3-F1
#
_entry.id   AF-A0A6G4A5N3-F1
#
_cell.length_a   1.000
_cell.length_b   1.000
_cell.length_c   1.000
_cell.angle_alpha   90.00
_cell.angle_beta   90.00
_cell.angle_gamma   90.00
#
_symmetry.space_group_name_H-M   'P 1'
#
loop_
_entity.id
_entity.type
_entity.pdbx_description
1 polymer ?
#
loop_
_entity_poly.entity_id
_entity_poly.type
_entity_poly.pdbx_seq_one_letter_code
_entity_poly.pdbx_strand_id
1 'polypeptide(L)'
;MAHSNDDKSIILEIKRTKKNVRKFLLSIGLLFIGLIGYGVYWVFFDMNGLPTGDLIEQSTSPNGKYTINAYVSSGGATTDFTVRAELVFNKNSKKKKNIYWNYREENAYIVWIDDDTVRINGHVLRLPNEKYDFRSE
;
A
#
# COMPACT_ATOMS: atom_id res chain seq x y z
N MET A 1 63.25 22.06 3.12
CA MET A 1 62.22 21.72 4.15
C MET A 1 60.82 22.17 3.75
N ALA A 2 60.60 23.38 3.22
CA ALA A 2 59.27 23.87 2.80
C ALA A 2 58.58 22.98 1.75
N HIS A 3 59.27 22.60 0.68
CA HIS A 3 58.73 21.78 -0.42
C HIS A 3 58.14 20.42 0.03
N SER A 4 58.70 19.79 1.07
CA SER A 4 58.23 18.51 1.60
C SER A 4 56.98 18.63 2.47
N ASN A 5 56.71 19.81 3.02
CA ASN A 5 55.52 20.08 3.82
C ASN A 5 54.30 20.35 2.93
N ASP A 6 54.51 20.99 1.78
CA ASP A 6 53.47 21.27 0.79
C ASP A 6 52.97 19.98 0.11
N ASP A 7 53.86 19.04 -0.21
CA ASP A 7 53.45 17.74 -0.77
C ASP A 7 52.60 16.94 0.23
N LYS A 8 52.92 17.01 1.53
CA LYS A 8 52.16 16.34 2.58
C LYS A 8 50.78 16.95 2.80
N SER A 9 50.66 18.27 2.72
CA SER A 9 49.36 18.96 2.86
C SER A 9 48.43 18.62 1.68
N ILE A 10 48.96 18.61 0.45
CA ILE A 10 48.23 18.21 -0.77
C ILE A 10 47.72 16.77 -0.65
N ILE A 11 48.56 15.82 -0.23
CA ILE A 11 48.15 14.42 -0.05
C ILE A 11 47.05 14.29 1.03
N LEU A 12 47.13 15.08 2.09
CA LEU A 12 46.16 15.05 3.19
C LEU A 12 44.79 15.60 2.75
N GLU A 13 44.78 16.68 1.96
CA GLU A 13 43.55 17.21 1.35
C GLU A 13 42.92 16.23 0.37
N ILE A 14 43.71 15.59 -0.52
CA ILE A 14 43.20 14.57 -1.44
C ILE A 14 42.57 13.40 -0.67
N LYS A 15 43.21 12.92 0.41
CA LYS A 15 42.65 11.85 1.25
C LYS A 15 41.34 12.30 1.93
N ARG A 16 41.26 13.55 2.39
CA ARG A 16 40.06 14.13 3.01
C ARG A 16 38.92 14.23 1.99
N THR A 17 39.20 14.74 0.80
CA THR A 17 38.24 14.86 -0.31
C THR A 17 37.74 13.49 -0.75
N LYS A 18 38.63 12.49 -0.95
CA LYS A 18 38.22 11.10 -1.26
C LYS A 18 37.31 10.50 -0.18
N LYS A 19 37.60 10.75 1.10
CA LYS A 19 36.75 10.30 2.22
C LYS A 19 35.37 10.98 2.17
N ASN A 20 35.31 12.27 1.89
CA ASN A 20 34.05 13.02 1.79
C ASN A 20 33.22 12.58 0.57
N VAL A 21 33.86 12.39 -0.59
CA VAL A 21 33.21 11.86 -1.80
C VAL A 21 32.67 10.45 -1.54
N ARG A 22 33.45 9.57 -0.89
CA ARG A 22 32.97 8.23 -0.51
C ARG A 22 31.75 8.30 0.41
N LYS A 23 31.74 9.19 1.42
CA LYS A 23 30.58 9.38 2.30
C LYS A 23 29.36 9.88 1.52
N PHE A 24 29.55 10.82 0.60
CA PHE A 24 28.49 11.36 -0.24
C PHE A 24 27.87 10.29 -1.15
N LEU A 25 28.70 9.47 -1.82
CA LEU A 25 28.23 8.35 -2.63
C LEU A 25 27.45 7.32 -1.81
N LEU A 26 27.91 7.02 -0.58
CA LEU A 26 27.19 6.14 0.34
C LEU A 26 25.84 6.73 0.75
N SER A 27 25.75 8.03 1.04
CA SER A 27 24.47 8.68 1.37
C SER A 27 23.49 8.65 0.20
N ILE A 28 23.97 8.85 -1.03
CA ILE A 28 23.13 8.74 -2.23
C ILE A 28 22.62 7.30 -2.40
N GLY A 29 23.51 6.32 -2.26
CA GLY A 29 23.12 4.90 -2.34
C GLY A 29 22.05 4.54 -1.31
N LEU A 30 22.18 5.02 -0.07
CA LEU A 30 21.19 4.80 0.98
C LEU A 30 19.82 5.42 0.64
N LEU A 31 19.83 6.62 0.07
CA LEU A 31 18.61 7.30 -0.37
C LEU A 31 17.92 6.53 -1.50
N PHE A 32 18.68 6.02 -2.47
CA PHE A 32 18.13 5.17 -3.54
C PHE A 32 17.53 3.87 -3.00
N ILE A 33 18.18 3.21 -2.04
CA ILE A 33 17.64 2.01 -1.40
C ILE A 33 16.29 2.32 -0.70
N GLY A 34 16.21 3.47 0.00
CA GLY A 34 14.96 3.92 0.61
C GLY A 34 13.85 4.15 -0.41
N LEU A 35 14.14 4.80 -1.54
CA LEU A 35 13.18 5.03 -2.61
C LEU A 35 12.71 3.72 -3.27
N ILE A 36 13.62 2.78 -3.52
CA ILE A 36 13.28 1.47 -4.07
C ILE A 36 12.39 0.71 -3.09
N GLY A 37 12.74 0.69 -1.80
CA GLY A 37 11.93 0.05 -0.77
C GLY A 37 10.52 0.63 -0.69
N TYR A 38 10.40 1.96 -0.76
CA TYR A 38 9.10 2.62 -0.82
C TYR A 38 8.30 2.25 -2.08
N GLY A 39 8.95 2.20 -3.24
CA GLY A 39 8.31 1.78 -4.49
C GLY A 39 7.80 0.34 -4.44
N VAL A 40 8.60 -0.59 -3.89
CA VAL A 40 8.19 -1.98 -3.66
C VAL A 40 6.99 -2.04 -2.72
N TYR A 41 7.04 -1.32 -1.59
CA TYR A 41 5.90 -1.26 -0.66
C TYR A 41 4.62 -0.77 -1.36
N TRP A 42 4.73 0.29 -2.16
CA TRP A 42 3.60 0.85 -2.90
C TRP A 42 3.00 -0.16 -3.90
N VAL A 43 3.83 -0.86 -4.68
CA VAL A 43 3.34 -1.84 -5.66
C VAL A 43 2.65 -3.04 -5.01
N PHE A 44 3.18 -3.54 -3.89
CA PHE A 44 2.73 -4.82 -3.32
C PHE A 44 1.73 -4.69 -2.17
N PHE A 45 1.65 -3.54 -1.49
CA PHE A 45 0.83 -3.37 -0.28
C PHE A 45 -0.18 -2.24 -0.38
N ASP A 46 -0.15 -1.40 -1.42
CA ASP A 46 -1.19 -0.40 -1.62
C ASP A 46 -2.52 -1.08 -2.02
N MET A 47 -3.56 -0.83 -1.23
CA MET A 47 -4.89 -1.33 -1.56
C MET A 47 -5.52 -0.60 -2.75
N ASN A 48 -5.05 0.58 -3.14
CA ASN A 48 -5.57 1.28 -4.32
C ASN A 48 -5.25 0.57 -5.64
N GLY A 49 -4.20 -0.26 -5.67
CA GLY A 49 -3.75 -0.99 -6.85
C GLY A 49 -4.33 -2.40 -6.99
N LEU A 50 -5.31 -2.77 -6.16
CA LEU A 50 -5.93 -4.09 -6.21
C LEU A 50 -6.68 -4.34 -7.53
N PRO A 51 -6.74 -5.59 -8.02
CA PRO A 51 -7.42 -5.92 -9.27
C PRO A 51 -8.91 -5.55 -9.21
N THR A 52 -9.46 -5.15 -10.35
CA THR A 52 -10.86 -4.71 -10.45
C THR A 52 -11.82 -5.86 -10.14
N GLY A 53 -11.55 -7.05 -10.69
CA GLY A 53 -12.39 -8.23 -10.56
C GLY A 53 -13.76 -8.08 -11.24
N ASP A 54 -14.58 -9.12 -11.11
CA ASP A 54 -15.98 -9.15 -11.53
C ASP A 54 -16.88 -8.87 -10.33
N LEU A 55 -17.90 -8.02 -10.51
CA LEU A 55 -18.83 -7.66 -9.44
C LEU A 55 -19.66 -8.89 -9.04
N ILE A 56 -19.64 -9.25 -7.76
CA ILE A 56 -20.37 -10.42 -7.22
C ILE A 56 -21.48 -10.04 -6.24
N GLU A 57 -21.36 -8.90 -5.54
CA GLU A 57 -22.32 -8.49 -4.52
C GLU A 57 -22.33 -6.97 -4.36
N GLN A 58 -23.50 -6.41 -4.02
CA GLN A 58 -23.64 -4.99 -3.73
C GLN A 58 -24.62 -4.80 -2.58
N SER A 59 -24.20 -4.06 -1.56
CA SER A 59 -25.05 -3.79 -0.39
C SER A 59 -24.95 -2.34 0.06
N THR A 60 -26.10 -1.73 0.36
CA THR A 60 -26.20 -0.31 0.76
C THR A 60 -26.53 -0.20 2.24
N SER A 61 -25.84 0.70 2.94
CA SER A 61 -26.05 0.98 4.37
C SER A 61 -27.51 1.36 4.67
N PRO A 62 -28.04 1.07 5.87
CA PRO A 62 -29.43 1.37 6.23
C PRO A 62 -29.82 2.84 6.01
N ASN A 63 -28.94 3.78 6.36
CA ASN A 63 -29.16 5.22 6.13
C ASN A 63 -28.80 5.73 4.72
N GLY A 64 -28.40 4.84 3.82
CA GLY A 64 -28.02 5.13 2.44
C GLY A 64 -26.74 5.95 2.25
N LYS A 65 -25.93 6.17 3.31
CA LYS A 65 -24.68 6.95 3.26
C LYS A 65 -23.60 6.25 2.43
N TYR A 66 -23.59 4.92 2.49
CA TYR A 66 -22.58 4.06 1.88
C TYR A 66 -23.18 2.96 1.01
N THR A 67 -22.46 2.60 -0.04
CA THR A 67 -22.68 1.36 -0.78
C THR A 67 -21.36 0.61 -0.87
N ILE A 68 -21.39 -0.69 -0.62
CA ILE A 68 -20.25 -1.58 -0.76
C ILE A 68 -20.45 -2.38 -2.03
N ASN A 69 -19.45 -2.35 -2.91
CA ASN A 69 -19.38 -3.23 -4.07
C ASN A 69 -18.28 -4.26 -3.83
N ALA A 70 -18.61 -5.55 -3.88
CA ALA A 70 -17.65 -6.62 -3.77
C ALA A 70 -17.37 -7.26 -5.14
N TYR A 71 -16.11 -7.58 -5.37
CA TYR A 71 -15.60 -8.12 -6.61
C TYR A 71 -14.79 -9.37 -6.34
N VAL A 72 -14.97 -10.40 -7.15
CA VAL A 72 -14.08 -11.57 -7.18
C VAL A 72 -13.01 -11.37 -8.25
N SER A 73 -11.79 -11.77 -7.96
CA SER A 73 -10.70 -11.77 -8.95
C SER A 73 -9.90 -13.07 -8.85
N SER A 74 -9.49 -13.61 -10.00
CA SER A 74 -8.49 -14.69 -10.08
C SER A 74 -7.24 -14.17 -10.77
N GLY A 75 -6.08 -14.72 -10.39
CA GLY A 75 -4.81 -14.53 -11.10
C GLY A 75 -4.59 -15.51 -12.26
N GLY A 76 -5.59 -16.32 -12.62
CA GLY A 76 -5.51 -17.36 -13.65
C GLY A 76 -5.73 -18.79 -13.14
N ALA A 77 -5.44 -19.78 -14.00
CA ALA A 77 -5.84 -21.19 -13.83
C ALA A 77 -5.30 -21.89 -12.57
N THR A 78 -4.20 -21.40 -11.98
CA THR A 78 -3.53 -22.02 -10.84
C THR A 78 -3.59 -21.19 -9.56
N THR A 79 -4.26 -20.03 -9.59
CA THR A 79 -4.37 -19.15 -8.44
C THR A 79 -5.77 -19.20 -7.86
N ASP A 80 -5.87 -19.37 -6.54
CA ASP A 80 -7.15 -19.23 -5.84
C ASP A 80 -7.74 -17.83 -6.04
N PHE A 81 -9.06 -17.74 -5.89
CA PHE A 81 -9.79 -16.49 -5.98
C PHE A 81 -9.52 -15.57 -4.79
N THR A 82 -9.77 -14.29 -5.01
CA THR A 82 -9.67 -13.22 -4.05
C THR A 82 -10.94 -12.39 -4.09
N VAL A 83 -11.39 -11.92 -2.93
CA VAL A 83 -12.51 -10.98 -2.84
C VAL A 83 -11.99 -9.61 -2.40
N ARG A 84 -12.30 -8.60 -3.20
CA ARG A 84 -12.12 -7.17 -2.89
C ARG A 84 -13.47 -6.55 -2.59
N ALA A 85 -13.55 -5.65 -1.61
CA ALA A 85 -14.69 -4.74 -1.51
C ALA A 85 -14.25 -3.28 -1.51
N GLU A 86 -14.98 -2.45 -2.25
CA GLU A 86 -14.85 -1.00 -2.27
C GLU A 86 -16.05 -0.31 -1.62
N LEU A 87 -15.77 0.72 -0.84
CA LEU A 87 -16.72 1.63 -0.25
C LEU A 87 -16.98 2.81 -1.19
N VAL A 88 -18.25 2.98 -1.55
CA VAL A 88 -18.78 4.13 -2.29
C VAL A 88 -19.48 5.07 -1.31
N PHE A 89 -19.19 6.36 -1.42
CA PHE A 89 -19.86 7.39 -0.64
C PHE A 89 -21.02 7.97 -1.46
N ASN A 90 -22.26 7.76 -1.02
CA ASN A 90 -23.44 8.13 -1.81
C ASN A 90 -23.83 9.60 -1.66
N LYS A 91 -23.61 10.16 -0.47
CA LYS A 91 -24.04 11.53 -0.12
C LYS A 91 -22.97 12.60 -0.37
N ASN A 92 -21.77 12.22 -0.80
CA ASN A 92 -20.69 13.15 -1.09
C ASN A 92 -19.78 12.61 -2.19
N SER A 93 -19.15 13.51 -2.96
CA SER A 93 -18.28 13.17 -4.10
C SER A 93 -16.89 12.69 -3.68
N LYS A 94 -16.78 11.95 -2.56
CA LYS A 94 -15.50 11.41 -2.09
C LYS A 94 -15.06 10.25 -2.99
N LYS A 95 -13.75 10.12 -3.17
CA LYS A 95 -13.15 8.98 -3.89
C LYS A 95 -13.53 7.68 -3.18
N LYS A 96 -13.89 6.67 -3.98
CA LYS A 96 -14.10 5.29 -3.51
C LYS A 96 -12.85 4.76 -2.80
N LYS A 97 -13.03 3.87 -1.82
CA LYS A 97 -11.94 3.30 -1.04
C LYS A 97 -12.03 1.78 -1.01
N ASN A 98 -10.93 1.08 -1.21
CA ASN A 98 -10.87 -0.36 -0.92
C ASN A 98 -10.82 -0.57 0.59
N ILE A 99 -11.75 -1.38 1.10
CA ILE A 99 -11.94 -1.62 2.54
C ILE A 99 -11.81 -3.09 2.91
N TYR A 100 -11.81 -3.99 1.94
CA TYR A 100 -11.70 -5.43 2.18
C TYR A 100 -10.87 -6.08 1.08
N TRP A 101 -9.94 -6.94 1.47
CA TRP A 101 -9.15 -7.76 0.58
C TRP A 101 -8.80 -9.07 1.28
N ASN A 102 -9.32 -10.19 0.77
CA ASN A 102 -9.04 -11.52 1.31
C ASN A 102 -8.72 -12.53 0.22
N TYR A 103 -7.85 -13.49 0.57
CA TYR A 103 -7.40 -14.58 -0.29
C TYR A 103 -8.17 -15.86 0.02
N ARG A 104 -8.38 -16.70 -1.00
CA ARG A 104 -9.20 -17.93 -0.94
C ARG A 104 -10.66 -17.65 -0.62
N GLU A 105 -11.19 -16.63 -1.26
CA GLU A 105 -12.61 -16.31 -1.22
C GLU A 105 -13.15 -16.11 -2.63
N GLU A 106 -14.37 -16.61 -2.85
CA GLU A 106 -15.10 -16.52 -4.13
C GLU A 106 -16.42 -15.76 -4.01
N ASN A 107 -16.97 -15.69 -2.80
CA ASN A 107 -18.27 -15.10 -2.51
C ASN A 107 -18.10 -13.98 -1.47
N ALA A 108 -19.01 -12.99 -1.50
CA ALA A 108 -19.05 -11.93 -0.51
C ALA A 108 -20.39 -11.93 0.24
N TYR A 109 -20.34 -12.19 1.53
CA TYR A 109 -21.47 -12.06 2.44
C TYR A 109 -21.37 -10.74 3.19
N ILE A 110 -22.16 -9.76 2.77
CA ILE A 110 -22.13 -8.39 3.29
C ILE A 110 -23.36 -8.15 4.17
N VAL A 111 -23.13 -7.95 5.48
CA VAL A 111 -24.20 -7.71 6.45
C VAL A 111 -23.92 -6.41 7.19
N TRP A 112 -24.82 -5.44 7.06
CA TRP A 112 -24.78 -4.21 7.85
C TRP A 112 -25.23 -4.49 9.28
N ILE A 113 -24.37 -4.16 10.25
CA ILE A 113 -24.68 -4.26 11.68
C ILE A 113 -25.42 -2.99 12.13
N ASP A 114 -24.96 -1.85 11.63
CA ASP A 114 -25.58 -0.54 11.80
C ASP A 114 -25.27 0.35 10.58
N ASP A 115 -25.51 1.65 10.70
CA ASP A 115 -25.31 2.66 9.67
C ASP A 115 -23.88 2.79 9.15
N ASP A 116 -22.88 2.57 10.01
CA ASP A 116 -21.47 2.81 9.73
C ASP A 116 -20.61 1.55 10.00
N THR A 117 -21.20 0.45 10.47
CA THR A 117 -20.51 -0.82 10.75
C THR A 117 -21.03 -1.93 9.84
N VAL A 118 -20.10 -2.62 9.17
CA VAL A 118 -20.40 -3.73 8.27
C VAL A 118 -19.60 -4.97 8.65
N ARG A 119 -20.17 -6.15 8.40
CA ARG A 119 -19.46 -7.43 8.42
C ARG A 119 -19.37 -7.99 7.01
N ILE A 120 -18.15 -8.27 6.55
CA ILE A 120 -17.87 -8.87 5.24
C ILE A 120 -17.15 -10.20 5.50
N ASN A 121 -17.77 -11.33 5.13
CA ASN A 121 -17.21 -12.68 5.30
C ASN A 121 -16.68 -12.98 6.71
N GLY A 122 -17.36 -12.45 7.74
CA GLY A 122 -16.99 -12.63 9.15
C GLY A 122 -16.12 -11.51 9.73
N HIS A 123 -15.48 -10.68 8.90
CA HIS A 123 -14.68 -9.53 9.34
C HIS A 123 -15.55 -8.30 9.55
N VAL A 124 -15.51 -7.73 10.76
CA VAL A 124 -16.26 -6.53 11.13
C VAL A 124 -15.40 -5.29 10.91
N LEU A 125 -15.95 -4.29 10.21
CA LEU A 125 -15.28 -3.05 9.83
C LEU A 125 -16.15 -1.83 10.18
N ARG A 126 -15.56 -0.84 10.86
CA ARG A 126 -16.15 0.49 11.10
C ARG A 126 -15.74 1.48 10.01
N LEU A 127 -16.71 1.89 9.21
CA LEU A 127 -16.53 2.75 8.06
C LEU A 127 -16.52 4.24 8.47
N PRO A 128 -15.79 5.10 7.73
CA PRO A 128 -15.07 4.82 6.48
C PRO A 128 -13.55 4.61 6.66
N ASN A 129 -13.11 4.25 7.87
CA ASN A 129 -11.70 4.31 8.27
C ASN A 129 -11.05 2.92 8.41
N GLU A 130 -11.78 1.94 8.91
CA GLU A 130 -11.27 0.58 9.03
C GLU A 130 -11.29 -0.14 7.68
N LYS A 131 -10.36 -1.06 7.54
CA LYS A 131 -10.18 -1.91 6.37
C LYS A 131 -9.59 -3.24 6.82
N TYR A 132 -9.84 -4.28 6.04
CA TYR A 132 -9.22 -5.59 6.20
C TYR A 132 -8.34 -5.89 4.99
N ASP A 133 -7.12 -6.34 5.23
CA ASP A 133 -6.17 -6.75 4.21
C ASP A 133 -5.36 -7.92 4.74
N PHE A 134 -5.64 -9.12 4.22
CA PHE A 134 -5.01 -10.37 4.67
C PHE A 134 -3.48 -10.35 4.63
N ARG A 135 -2.87 -9.43 3.85
CA ARG A 135 -1.41 -9.29 3.75
C ARG A 135 -0.78 -8.65 5.00
N SER A 136 -1.59 -8.02 5.86
CA SER A 136 -1.15 -7.25 7.02
C SER A 136 -1.76 -7.71 8.34
N GLU A 137 -2.46 -8.85 8.35
CA GLU A 137 -3.08 -9.45 9.53
C GLU A 137 -2.16 -10.49 10.19
#